data_AF-A0A4P9VDW7-F1
#
_entry.id   AF-A0A4P9VDW7-F1
#
_cell.length_a   1.000
_cell.length_b   1.000
_cell.length_c   1.000
_cell.angle_alpha   90.00
_cell.angle_beta   90.00
_cell.angle_gamma   90.00
#
_symmetry.space_group_name_H-M   'P 1'
#
loop_
_entity.id
_entity.type
_entity.pdbx_description
1 polymer ?
#
loop_
_entity_poly.entity_id
_entity_poly.type
_entity_poly.pdbx_seq_one_letter_code
_entity_poly.pdbx_strand_id
1 'polypeptide(L)'
;MFKRETNHRVIAAHKKSWEDRPDYEYPEFQQQDYRAHGSKTYSILECLGCEDIIFCIETYHSEWDDSPNASNLYDYYPPLFSRQKPNWYERLPIEWQDILNEIYIAIFSDCRRIALMGTRTLLDMYILKQIGDVENTFFKKLNKLQENGHITESDKEVFKNSYRCRKCLST
;
A
#
# COMPACT_ATOMS: atom_id res chain seq x y z
N MET A 1 -9.55 11.83 5.98
CA MET A 1 -8.20 12.11 5.45
C MET A 1 -8.41 12.78 4.10
N PHE A 2 -8.30 14.11 4.05
CA PHE A 2 -8.57 14.88 2.83
C PHE A 2 -7.49 14.56 1.80
N LYS A 3 -7.90 14.06 0.62
CA LYS A 3 -7.05 14.09 -0.58
C LYS A 3 -6.71 15.55 -0.82
N ARG A 4 -5.48 15.98 -0.51
CA ARG A 4 -4.97 17.23 -1.06
C ARG A 4 -4.71 16.92 -2.52
N GLU A 5 -5.64 17.34 -3.39
CA GLU A 5 -5.37 17.45 -4.82
C GLU A 5 -4.21 18.43 -4.96
N THR A 6 -3.00 17.92 -5.16
CA THR A 6 -1.86 18.77 -5.51
C THR A 6 -2.11 19.29 -6.92
N ASN A 7 -2.02 20.60 -7.12
CA ASN A 7 -2.16 21.18 -8.44
C ASN A 7 -1.00 20.71 -9.30
N HIS A 8 -1.30 19.93 -10.35
CA HIS A 8 -0.29 19.45 -11.29
C HIS A 8 -0.49 20.08 -12.65
N ARG A 9 0.61 20.35 -13.35
CA ARG A 9 0.64 20.63 -14.78
C ARG A 9 0.90 19.34 -15.54
N VAL A 10 0.09 19.03 -16.54
CA VAL A 10 0.38 17.92 -17.46
C VAL A 10 1.46 18.38 -18.43
N ILE A 11 2.64 17.74 -18.37
CA ILE A 11 3.75 18.00 -19.30
C ILE A 11 3.50 17.29 -20.63
N ALA A 12 3.13 16.01 -20.56
CA ALA A 12 2.89 15.16 -21.72
C ALA A 12 1.84 14.11 -21.38
N ALA A 13 1.03 13.72 -22.37
CA ALA A 13 0.06 12.64 -22.23
C ALA A 13 0.01 11.79 -23.50
N HIS A 14 -0.13 10.48 -23.33
CA HIS A 14 -0.35 9.52 -24.41
C HIS A 14 -1.54 8.63 -24.07
N LYS A 15 -2.52 8.55 -24.97
CA LYS A 15 -3.73 7.74 -24.76
C LYS A 15 -3.73 6.54 -25.71
N LYS A 16 -4.00 5.36 -25.16
CA LYS A 16 -4.21 4.13 -25.92
C LYS A 16 -5.58 3.54 -25.57
N SER A 17 -6.42 3.33 -26.57
CA SER A 17 -7.71 2.65 -26.43
C SER A 17 -7.61 1.18 -26.88
N TRP A 18 -8.51 0.36 -26.36
CA TRP A 18 -8.74 -1.01 -26.85
C TRP A 18 -10.22 -1.34 -26.80
N GLU A 19 -10.61 -2.30 -27.64
CA GLU A 19 -11.92 -2.92 -27.65
C GLU A 19 -11.71 -4.41 -27.44
N ASP A 20 -12.41 -4.96 -26.44
CA ASP A 20 -12.42 -6.39 -26.16
C ASP A 20 -13.73 -6.98 -26.68
N ARG A 21 -13.61 -8.04 -27.48
CA ARG A 21 -14.75 -8.88 -27.83
C ARG A 21 -14.90 -9.94 -26.76
N PRO A 22 -16.13 -10.22 -26.27
CA PRO A 22 -16.32 -11.33 -25.37
C PRO A 22 -15.95 -12.66 -26.07
N ASP A 23 -15.11 -13.47 -25.42
CA ASP A 23 -14.67 -14.78 -25.91
C ASP A 23 -15.78 -15.86 -25.83
N TYR A 24 -16.97 -15.52 -25.34
CA TYR A 24 -18.10 -16.42 -25.16
C TYR A 24 -19.32 -15.96 -25.96
N GLU A 25 -19.77 -16.79 -26.90
CA GLU A 25 -21.08 -16.64 -27.55
C GLU A 25 -22.19 -17.11 -26.61
N TYR A 26 -23.10 -16.21 -26.23
CA TYR A 26 -24.36 -16.57 -25.56
C TYR A 26 -25.42 -16.91 -26.62
N PRO A 27 -25.88 -18.17 -26.74
CA PRO A 27 -26.75 -18.60 -27.84
C PRO A 27 -28.19 -18.04 -27.80
N GLU A 28 -28.61 -17.41 -26.69
CA GLU A 28 -30.02 -17.11 -26.40
C GLU A 28 -30.40 -15.63 -26.48
N PHE A 29 -29.45 -14.73 -26.75
CA PHE A 29 -29.72 -13.30 -26.94
C PHE A 29 -29.39 -12.89 -28.38
N GLN A 30 -30.37 -12.32 -29.09
CA GLN A 30 -30.15 -11.73 -30.41
C GLN A 30 -28.99 -10.73 -30.34
N GLN A 31 -27.98 -10.95 -31.20
CA GLN A 31 -26.73 -10.19 -31.32
C GLN A 31 -26.90 -8.70 -31.02
N GLN A 32 -26.66 -8.34 -29.76
CA GLN A 32 -26.27 -6.98 -29.43
C GLN A 32 -24.74 -7.00 -29.46
N ASP A 33 -24.16 -6.20 -30.35
CA ASP A 33 -22.70 -6.01 -30.55
C ASP A 33 -22.11 -5.36 -29.29
N TYR A 34 -22.17 -6.06 -28.16
CA TYR A 34 -21.64 -5.61 -26.88
C TYR A 34 -20.13 -5.76 -26.94
N ARG A 35 -19.45 -4.64 -27.17
CA ARG A 35 -18.00 -4.54 -27.10
C ARG A 35 -17.64 -3.80 -25.83
N ALA A 36 -16.96 -4.50 -24.93
CA ALA A 36 -16.26 -3.84 -23.85
C ALA A 36 -15.16 -2.97 -24.48
N HIS A 37 -15.01 -1.75 -24.02
CA HIS A 37 -13.96 -0.87 -24.47
C HIS A 37 -13.29 -0.21 -23.28
N GLY A 38 -11.99 -0.01 -23.40
CA GLY A 38 -11.20 0.62 -22.37
C GLY A 38 -10.20 1.59 -22.94
N SER A 39 -9.63 2.42 -22.07
CA SER A 39 -8.51 3.27 -22.44
C SER A 39 -7.53 3.44 -21.29
N LYS A 40 -6.26 3.63 -21.65
CA LYS A 40 -5.17 3.96 -20.75
C LYS A 40 -4.57 5.27 -21.19
N THR A 41 -4.55 6.24 -20.28
CA THR A 41 -3.87 7.52 -20.47
C THR A 41 -2.59 7.51 -19.63
N TYR A 42 -1.44 7.61 -20.28
CA TYR A 42 -0.13 7.74 -19.65
C TYR A 42 0.24 9.22 -19.62
N SER A 43 0.38 9.81 -18.44
CA SER A 43 0.61 11.23 -18.25
C SER A 43 1.87 11.49 -17.43
N ILE A 44 2.68 12.46 -17.85
CA ILE A 44 3.76 13.03 -17.03
C ILE A 44 3.21 14.33 -16.42
N LEU A 45 3.25 14.41 -15.10
CA LEU A 45 2.72 15.48 -14.28
C LEU A 45 3.86 16.21 -13.57
N GLU A 46 3.79 17.53 -13.51
CA GLU A 46 4.69 18.39 -12.74
C GLU A 46 3.94 19.01 -11.58
N CYS A 47 4.42 18.83 -10.36
CA CYS A 47 3.82 19.46 -9.19
C CYS A 47 4.10 20.97 -9.18
N LEU A 48 3.07 21.80 -9.13
CA LEU A 48 3.22 23.26 -9.14
C LEU A 48 3.73 23.85 -7.81
N GLY A 49 4.00 23.02 -6.81
CA GLY A 49 4.55 23.43 -5.51
C GLY A 49 6.02 23.08 -5.31
N CYS A 50 6.44 21.88 -5.72
CA CYS A 50 7.80 21.36 -5.52
C CYS A 50 8.54 21.05 -6.83
N GLU A 51 7.92 21.26 -8.00
CA GLU A 51 8.49 20.98 -9.32
C GLU A 51 8.84 19.51 -9.57
N ASP A 52 8.42 18.60 -8.68
CA ASP A 52 8.61 17.16 -8.86
C ASP A 52 7.83 16.63 -10.06
N ILE A 53 8.47 15.70 -10.79
CA ILE A 53 7.89 15.01 -11.94
C ILE A 53 7.32 13.66 -11.50
N ILE A 54 6.04 13.43 -11.78
CA ILE A 54 5.30 12.22 -11.44
C ILE A 54 4.75 11.62 -12.73
N PHE A 55 4.82 10.30 -12.87
CA PHE A 55 4.16 9.57 -13.93
C PHE A 55 2.82 9.03 -13.43
N CYS A 56 1.75 9.19 -14.21
CA CYS A 56 0.39 8.79 -13.87
C CYS A 56 -0.19 7.92 -14.98
N ILE A 57 -0.79 6.79 -14.62
CA ILE A 57 -1.53 5.92 -15.52
C ILE A 57 -3.00 5.97 -15.09
N GLU A 58 -3.82 6.59 -15.93
CA GLU A 58 -5.28 6.54 -15.80
C GLU A 58 -5.79 5.36 -16.63
N THR A 59 -6.56 4.46 -16.01
CA THR A 59 -7.25 3.37 -16.69
C THR A 59 -8.75 3.65 -16.64
N TYR A 60 -9.42 3.49 -17.77
CA TYR A 60 -10.86 3.53 -17.95
C TYR A 60 -11.32 2.22 -18.58
N HIS A 61 -12.49 1.73 -18.16
CA HIS A 61 -13.13 0.55 -18.75
C HIS A 61 -14.65 0.74 -18.74
N SER A 62 -15.31 0.39 -19.85
CA SER A 62 -16.75 0.58 -20.03
C SER A 62 -17.62 -0.32 -19.17
N GLU A 63 -17.07 -1.43 -18.68
CA GLU A 63 -17.77 -2.36 -17.78
C GLU A 63 -17.60 -2.00 -16.30
N TRP A 64 -16.79 -0.99 -15.99
CA TRP A 64 -16.73 -0.49 -14.62
C TRP A 64 -18.04 0.25 -14.33
N ASP A 65 -18.51 0.13 -13.09
CA ASP A 65 -19.81 0.62 -12.59
C ASP A 65 -20.18 1.98 -13.22
N ASP A 66 -21.42 2.22 -13.61
CA ASP A 66 -21.85 3.52 -14.18
C ASP A 66 -22.30 4.50 -13.07
N SER A 67 -22.06 4.16 -11.80
CA SER A 67 -22.40 5.03 -10.69
C SER A 67 -21.63 6.37 -10.79
N PRO A 68 -22.20 7.49 -10.31
CA PRO A 68 -21.52 8.80 -10.33
C PRO A 68 -20.18 8.83 -9.55
N ASN A 69 -19.84 7.74 -8.86
CA ASN A 69 -18.59 7.54 -8.12
C ASN A 69 -17.63 6.54 -8.80
N ALA A 70 -18.00 5.97 -9.93
CA ALA A 70 -17.13 5.11 -10.70
C ALA A 70 -15.98 5.92 -11.25
N SER A 71 -14.88 5.79 -10.54
CA SER A 71 -13.69 6.58 -10.74
C SER A 71 -12.76 5.78 -11.65
N ASN A 72 -12.20 6.45 -12.65
CA ASN A 72 -11.04 5.93 -13.36
C ASN A 72 -9.99 5.48 -12.34
N LEU A 73 -9.31 4.37 -12.59
CA LEU A 73 -8.22 3.91 -11.75
C LEU A 73 -6.98 4.73 -12.09
N TYR A 74 -6.35 5.33 -11.07
CA TYR A 74 -5.14 6.14 -11.23
C TYR A 74 -3.96 5.49 -10.51
N ASP A 75 -2.92 5.12 -11.25
CA ASP A 75 -1.65 4.61 -10.71
C ASP A 75 -0.56 5.69 -10.87
N TYR A 76 0.07 6.08 -9.77
CA TYR A 76 1.13 7.09 -9.77
C TYR A 76 2.51 6.48 -9.49
N TYR A 77 3.52 6.96 -10.20
CA TYR A 77 4.91 6.52 -10.14
C TYR A 77 5.87 7.71 -10.03
N PRO A 78 6.76 7.73 -9.02
CA PRO A 78 6.79 6.81 -7.88
C PRO A 78 5.49 6.90 -7.04
N PRO A 79 5.14 5.87 -6.25
CA PRO A 79 3.93 5.89 -5.44
C PRO A 79 3.85 7.15 -4.58
N LEU A 80 2.74 7.90 -4.67
CA LEU A 80 2.56 9.23 -4.05
C LEU A 80 2.62 9.27 -2.52
N PHE A 81 2.86 8.15 -1.85
CA PHE A 81 2.89 8.11 -0.40
C PHE A 81 4.32 8.17 0.09
N SER A 82 4.91 9.37 0.12
CA SER A 82 5.84 9.70 1.21
C SER A 82 4.99 9.77 2.49
N ARG A 83 4.88 8.65 3.22
CA ARG A 83 4.40 8.74 4.61
C ARG A 83 5.40 9.62 5.32
N GLN A 84 4.96 10.82 5.72
CA GLN A 84 5.78 11.63 6.60
C GLN A 84 6.12 10.80 7.83
N LYS A 85 7.42 10.77 8.15
CA LYS A 85 7.86 10.17 9.40
C LYS A 85 7.10 10.84 10.54
N PRO A 86 6.67 10.07 11.54
CA PRO A 86 5.91 10.63 12.65
C PRO A 86 6.77 11.66 13.40
N ASN A 87 6.11 12.66 13.99
CA ASN A 87 6.81 13.74 14.71
C ASN A 87 7.67 13.24 15.89
N TRP A 88 7.44 12.02 16.36
CA TRP A 88 8.25 11.38 17.41
C TRP A 88 9.48 10.62 16.88
N TYR A 89 9.69 10.57 15.56
CA TYR A 89 10.81 9.85 14.94
C TYR A 89 12.16 10.27 15.52
N GLU A 90 12.41 11.58 15.62
CA GLU A 90 13.66 12.13 16.14
C GLU A 90 13.87 11.88 17.63
N ARG A 91 12.81 11.47 18.36
CA ARG A 91 12.89 11.14 19.79
C ARG A 91 13.32 9.69 20.05
N LEU A 92 13.40 8.87 19.01
CA LEU A 92 13.82 7.47 19.14
C LEU A 92 15.35 7.35 19.29
N PRO A 93 15.87 6.29 19.89
CA PRO A 93 17.30 5.96 19.81
C PRO A 93 17.77 5.85 18.36
N ILE A 94 19.02 6.26 18.07
CA ILE A 94 19.56 6.32 16.71
C ILE A 94 19.43 4.97 15.97
N GLU A 95 19.71 3.86 16.65
CA GLU A 95 19.61 2.50 16.11
C GLU A 95 18.18 2.17 15.63
N TRP A 96 17.18 2.69 16.34
CA TRP A 96 15.76 2.48 15.99
C TRP A 96 15.35 3.40 14.85
N GLN A 97 15.92 4.59 14.76
CA GLN A 97 15.71 5.52 13.66
C GLN A 97 16.23 4.94 12.34
N ASP A 98 17.39 4.28 12.37
CA ASP A 98 18.02 3.67 11.19
C ASP A 98 17.17 2.53 10.64
N ILE A 99 16.78 1.58 11.48
CA ILE A 99 15.91 0.46 11.07
C ILE A 99 14.54 0.99 10.60
N LEU A 100 13.98 1.97 11.31
CA LEU A 100 12.71 2.57 10.90
C LEU A 100 12.85 3.29 9.56
N ASN A 101 13.98 3.93 9.27
CA ASN A 101 14.25 4.52 7.96
C ASN A 101 14.27 3.47 6.85
N GLU A 102 14.95 2.34 7.08
CA GLU A 102 14.98 1.22 6.13
C GLU A 102 13.58 0.63 5.87
N ILE A 103 12.75 0.50 6.93
CA ILE A 103 11.36 0.06 6.77
C ILE A 103 10.59 1.03 5.86
N TYR A 104 10.74 2.34 6.07
CA TYR A 104 10.07 3.35 5.23
C TYR A 104 10.54 3.25 3.77
N ILE A 105 11.85 3.13 3.53
CA ILE A 105 12.41 2.94 2.18
C ILE A 105 11.87 1.65 1.54
N ALA A 106 11.80 0.55 2.29
CA ALA A 106 11.27 -0.72 1.81
C ALA A 106 9.78 -0.63 1.46
N ILE A 107 8.98 0.09 2.25
CA ILE A 107 7.56 0.34 1.94
C ILE A 107 7.44 1.19 0.66
N PHE A 108 8.25 2.24 0.53
CA PHE A 108 8.25 3.10 -0.67
C PHE A 108 8.69 2.36 -1.93
N SER A 109 9.54 1.34 -1.78
CA SER A 109 10.03 0.51 -2.88
C SER A 109 9.16 -0.72 -3.14
N ASP A 110 7.93 -0.79 -2.59
CA ASP A 110 7.01 -1.96 -2.60
C ASP A 110 7.68 -3.30 -2.16
N CYS A 111 8.76 -3.20 -1.38
CA CYS A 111 9.53 -4.34 -0.86
C CYS A 111 8.88 -4.88 0.43
N ARG A 112 7.65 -5.39 0.32
CA ARG A 112 6.80 -5.77 1.48
C ARG A 112 7.43 -6.77 2.45
N ARG A 113 8.20 -7.74 1.93
CA ARG A 113 8.88 -8.74 2.77
C ARG A 113 9.98 -8.11 3.62
N ILE A 114 10.75 -7.19 3.05
CA ILE A 114 11.80 -6.45 3.76
C ILE A 114 11.17 -5.53 4.81
N ALA A 115 10.11 -4.81 4.45
CA ALA A 115 9.37 -3.97 5.38
C ALA A 115 8.86 -4.78 6.60
N LEU A 116 8.33 -5.99 6.37
CA LEU A 116 7.86 -6.86 7.44
C LEU A 116 9.01 -7.38 8.32
N MET A 117 10.13 -7.78 7.72
CA MET A 117 11.33 -8.21 8.45
C MET A 117 11.89 -7.07 9.30
N GLY A 118 12.04 -5.86 8.75
CA GLY A 118 12.50 -4.70 9.49
C GLY A 118 11.57 -4.33 10.65
N THR A 119 10.25 -4.30 10.39
CA THR A 119 9.24 -4.03 11.44
C THR A 119 9.37 -5.05 12.57
N ARG A 120 9.61 -6.31 12.21
CA ARG A 120 9.79 -7.37 13.17
C ARG A 120 11.04 -7.19 14.02
N THR A 121 12.17 -6.85 13.39
CA THR A 121 13.42 -6.56 14.09
C THR A 121 13.26 -5.40 15.06
N LEU A 122 12.63 -4.31 14.64
CA LEU A 122 12.40 -3.14 15.49
C LEU A 122 11.54 -3.49 16.72
N LEU A 123 10.49 -4.30 16.55
CA LEU A 123 9.66 -4.78 17.66
C LEU A 123 10.44 -5.70 18.61
N ASP A 124 11.26 -6.61 18.08
CA ASP A 124 12.09 -7.48 18.92
C ASP A 124 13.09 -6.66 19.75
N MET A 125 13.71 -5.62 19.18
CA MET A 125 14.57 -4.69 19.92
C MET A 125 13.81 -3.93 21.00
N TYR A 126 12.59 -3.46 20.71
CA TYR A 126 11.74 -2.81 21.68
C TYR A 126 11.38 -3.75 22.84
N ILE A 127 10.96 -4.98 22.53
CA ILE A 127 10.63 -5.99 23.55
C ILE A 127 11.84 -6.31 24.42
N LEU A 128 13.00 -6.53 23.80
CA LEU A 128 14.25 -6.82 24.52
C LEU A 128 14.60 -5.68 25.49
N LYS A 129 14.38 -4.43 25.09
CA LYS A 129 14.65 -3.25 25.93
C LYS A 129 13.67 -3.09 27.09
N GLN A 130 12.39 -3.44 26.91
CA GLN A 130 11.36 -3.26 27.93
C GLN A 130 11.26 -4.42 28.93
N ILE A 131 11.33 -5.67 28.44
CA ILE A 131 11.05 -6.88 29.24
C ILE A 131 12.29 -7.77 29.37
N GLY A 132 13.36 -7.50 28.63
CA GLY A 132 14.54 -8.37 28.56
C GLY A 132 14.36 -9.54 27.59
N ASP A 133 15.29 -10.50 27.63
CA ASP A 133 15.20 -11.71 26.81
C ASP A 133 14.37 -12.77 27.53
N VAL A 134 13.08 -12.80 27.20
CA VAL A 134 12.08 -13.53 28.00
C VAL A 134 11.63 -14.85 27.39
N GLU A 135 11.72 -15.02 26.06
CA GLU A 135 11.11 -16.16 25.33
C GLU A 135 11.71 -16.40 23.94
N ASN A 136 11.74 -17.65 23.49
CA ASN A 136 12.29 -18.03 22.17
C ASN A 136 11.38 -17.74 20.97
N THR A 137 10.07 -17.56 21.17
CA THR A 137 9.11 -17.34 20.06
C THR A 137 8.43 -15.99 20.13
N PHE A 138 8.20 -15.39 18.96
CA PHE A 138 7.61 -14.05 18.87
C PHE A 138 6.24 -13.91 19.51
N PHE A 139 5.36 -14.87 19.26
CA PHE A 139 3.98 -14.77 19.74
C PHE A 139 3.95 -14.79 21.27
N LYS A 140 4.87 -15.51 21.91
CA LYS A 140 5.04 -15.46 23.36
C LYS A 140 5.61 -14.12 23.84
N LYS A 141 6.57 -13.56 23.10
CA LYS A 141 7.07 -12.20 23.36
C LYS A 141 5.96 -11.15 23.29
N LEU A 142 5.08 -11.22 22.29
CA LEU A 142 3.91 -10.34 22.16
C LEU A 142 2.91 -10.53 23.30
N ASN A 143 2.66 -11.76 23.75
CA ASN A 143 1.79 -12.03 24.91
C ASN A 143 2.35 -11.34 26.16
N LYS A 144 3.65 -11.50 26.45
CA LYS A 144 4.28 -10.83 27.58
C LYS A 144 4.23 -9.31 27.47
N LEU A 145 4.41 -8.76 26.27
CA LEU A 145 4.31 -7.32 26.04
C LEU A 145 2.91 -6.77 26.37
N GLN A 146 1.87 -7.55 26.08
CA GLN A 146 0.49 -7.24 26.43
C GLN A 146 0.20 -7.44 27.92
N GLU A 147 0.69 -8.53 28.53
CA GLU A 147 0.57 -8.80 29.97
C GLU A 147 1.24 -7.71 30.83
N ASN A 148 2.35 -7.13 30.35
CA ASN A 148 3.04 -6.01 30.99
C ASN A 148 2.42 -4.64 30.64
N GLY A 149 1.32 -4.60 29.89
CA GLY A 149 0.57 -3.38 29.60
C GLY A 149 1.21 -2.42 28.60
N HIS A 150 2.23 -2.85 27.85
CA HIS A 150 2.87 -1.99 26.82
C HIS A 150 2.07 -1.91 25.51
N ILE A 151 1.18 -2.88 25.27
CA ILE A 151 0.28 -2.91 24.10
C ILE A 151 -1.11 -3.40 24.53
N THR A 152 -2.13 -3.03 23.77
CA THR A 152 -3.50 -3.52 23.96
C THR A 152 -3.72 -4.87 23.27
N GLU A 153 -4.81 -5.59 23.61
CA GLU A 153 -5.16 -6.83 22.89
C GLU A 153 -5.46 -6.57 21.41
N SER A 154 -6.02 -5.39 21.07
CA SER A 154 -6.22 -4.98 19.68
C SER A 154 -4.90 -4.84 18.91
N ASP A 155 -3.88 -4.23 19.52
CA ASP A 155 -2.56 -4.06 18.88
C ASP A 155 -1.92 -5.42 18.60
N LYS A 156 -2.03 -6.34 19.56
CA LYS A 156 -1.53 -7.71 19.45
C LYS A 156 -2.20 -8.49 18.32
N GLU A 157 -3.52 -8.35 18.15
CA GLU A 157 -4.23 -8.97 17.03
C GLU A 157 -3.82 -8.39 15.68
N VAL A 158 -3.60 -7.07 15.60
CA VAL A 158 -3.05 -6.42 14.40
C VAL A 158 -1.69 -7.01 14.04
N PHE A 159 -0.79 -7.18 15.01
CA PHE A 159 0.50 -7.81 14.77
C PHE A 159 0.32 -9.26 14.31
N LYS A 160 -0.45 -10.09 15.02
CA LYS A 160 -0.68 -11.49 14.63
C LYS A 160 -1.18 -11.62 13.20
N ASN A 161 -2.14 -10.79 12.80
CA ASN A 161 -2.70 -10.81 11.45
C ASN A 161 -1.69 -10.35 10.38
N SER A 162 -0.83 -9.38 10.71
CA SER A 162 0.20 -8.87 9.81
C SER A 162 1.31 -9.89 9.54
N TYR A 163 1.61 -10.77 10.51
CA TYR A 163 2.64 -11.81 10.41
C TYR A 163 2.10 -13.19 10.01
N ARG A 164 0.79 -13.32 9.72
CA ARG A 164 0.18 -14.56 9.24
C ARG A 164 0.28 -14.69 7.73
N CYS A 165 0.78 -15.82 7.26
CA CYS A 165 0.74 -16.20 5.84
C CYS A 165 -0.69 -16.59 5.46
N ARG A 166 -1.29 -15.98 4.42
CA ARG A 166 -2.63 -16.34 3.93
C ARG A 166 -2.74 -17.80 3.46
N LYS A 167 -1.64 -18.44 3.06
CA LYS A 167 -1.62 -19.88 2.71
C LYS A 167 -1.75 -20.81 3.92
N CYS A 168 -1.57 -20.33 5.14
CA CYS A 168 -1.73 -21.14 6.36
C CYS A 168 -3.17 -21.08 6.93
N LEU A 169 -4.14 -20.56 6.17
CA LEU A 169 -5.57 -20.49 6.55
C LEU A 169 -6.35 -21.77 6.21
N SER A 170 -5.72 -22.79 5.65
CA SER A 170 -6.37 -24.04 5.23
C SER A 170 -5.89 -25.29 5.99
N THR A 171 -5.45 -25.15 7.24
CA THR A 171 -5.25 -26.29 8.16
C THR A 171 -5.66 -25.89 9.57
#